data_AF-A0A2S7Q1C6-F1
#
_entry.id   AF-A0A2S7Q1C6-F1
#
_cell.length_a   1.000
_cell.length_b   1.000
_cell.length_c   1.000
_cell.angle_alpha   90.00
_cell.angle_beta   90.00
_cell.angle_gamma   90.00
#
_symmetry.space_group_name_H-M   'P 1'
#
loop_
_entity.id
_entity.type
_entity.pdbx_description
1 polymer ?
#
loop_
_entity_poly.entity_id
_entity_poly.type
_entity_poly.pdbx_seq_one_letter_code
_entity_poly.pdbx_strand_id
1 'polypeptide(L)' 'MILYPPKQGAYTELFAGLSPEITEKHQGAYIIPWGRIQPRNPREDIYEAIESGKGKELWDWCEEQIKAHA' A
#
# COMPACT_ATOMS: atom_id res chain seq x y z
N MET A 1 -5.28 20.30 -10.57
CA MET A 1 -5.48 19.07 -9.76
C MET A 1 -6.90 18.60 -10.02
N ILE A 2 -7.09 17.33 -10.43
CA ILE A 2 -8.43 16.75 -10.63
C ILE A 2 -8.75 15.95 -9.38
N LEU A 3 -9.80 16.33 -8.67
CA LEU A 3 -10.24 15.67 -7.43
C LEU A 3 -11.59 14.98 -7.65
N TYR A 4 -11.81 13.90 -6.91
CA TYR A 4 -13.03 13.10 -6.97
C TYR A 4 -13.74 13.11 -5.61
N PRO A 5 -15.06 12.87 -5.57
CA PRO A 5 -15.79 12.74 -4.32
C PRO A 5 -15.15 11.70 -3.37
N PRO A 6 -15.07 11.98 -2.05
CA PRO A 6 -14.42 11.08 -1.07
C PRO A 6 -14.93 9.64 -1.09
N LYS A 7 -16.22 9.46 -1.41
CA LYS A 7 -16.86 8.15 -1.58
C LYS A 7 -16.10 7.24 -2.57
N GLN A 8 -15.53 7.81 -3.64
CA GLN A 8 -14.78 7.03 -4.63
C GLN A 8 -13.42 6.55 -4.10
N GLY A 9 -12.78 7.33 -3.22
CA GLY A 9 -11.59 6.88 -2.50
C GLY A 9 -11.90 5.69 -1.60
N ALA A 10 -12.98 5.78 -0.81
CA ALA A 10 -13.43 4.69 0.05
C ALA A 10 -13.70 3.38 -0.72
N TYR A 11 -14.22 3.46 -1.95
CA TYR A 11 -14.42 2.28 -2.78
C TYR A 11 -13.12 1.57 -3.18
N THR A 12 -12.03 2.32 -3.33
CA THR A 12 -10.71 1.71 -3.62
C THR A 12 -10.22 0.89 -2.43
N GLU A 13 -10.34 1.44 -1.22
CA GLU A 13 -9.96 0.76 0.02
C GLU A 13 -10.84 -0.47 0.30
N LEU A 14 -12.17 -0.33 0.14
CA LEU A 14 -13.11 -1.44 0.31
C LEU A 14 -12.86 -2.55 -0.72
N PHE A 15 -12.53 -2.21 -1.96
CA PHE A 15 -12.14 -3.20 -2.96
C PHE A 15 -10.84 -3.90 -2.55
N ALA A 16 -9.79 -3.14 -2.18
CA ALA A 16 -8.49 -3.68 -1.81
C ALA A 16 -8.54 -4.63 -0.60
N GLY A 17 -9.37 -4.30 0.40
CA GLY A 17 -9.45 -5.06 1.65
C GLY A 17 -10.49 -6.19 1.66
N LEU A 18 -11.58 -6.07 0.90
CA LEU A 18 -12.75 -6.95 1.06
C LEU A 18 -13.24 -7.61 -0.24
N SER A 19 -12.73 -7.23 -1.41
CA SER A 19 -13.19 -7.83 -2.66
C SER A 19 -12.74 -9.29 -2.76
N PRO A 20 -13.64 -10.24 -3.12
CA PRO A 20 -13.25 -11.63 -3.37
C PRO A 20 -12.34 -11.78 -4.61
N GLU A 21 -12.25 -10.74 -5.45
CA GLU A 21 -11.30 -10.70 -6.57
C GLU A 21 -9.85 -10.54 -6.09
N ILE A 22 -9.64 -9.95 -4.90
CA ILE A 22 -8.32 -9.84 -4.28
C ILE A 22 -7.98 -11.15 -3.57
N THR A 23 -7.16 -11.95 -4.26
CA THR A 23 -6.57 -13.19 -3.75
C THR A 23 -5.08 -13.03 -3.45
N GLU A 24 -4.47 -14.06 -2.83
CA GLU A 24 -3.03 -14.15 -2.53
C GLU A 24 -2.13 -13.92 -3.76
N LYS A 25 -2.63 -14.15 -4.97
CA LYS A 25 -1.91 -13.88 -6.23
C LYS A 25 -1.58 -12.40 -6.43
N HIS A 26 -2.27 -11.51 -5.72
CA HIS A 26 -2.07 -10.07 -5.78
C HIS A 26 -1.21 -9.55 -4.63
N GLN A 27 -0.53 -10.42 -3.88
CA GLN A 27 0.34 -9.99 -2.79
C GLN A 27 1.43 -9.04 -3.31
N GLY A 28 1.56 -7.88 -2.67
CA GLY A 28 2.48 -6.81 -3.09
C GLY A 28 1.98 -5.93 -4.24
N ALA A 29 0.78 -6.17 -4.77
CA ALA A 29 0.16 -5.31 -5.77
C ALA A 29 -0.17 -3.93 -5.19
N TYR A 30 -0.17 -2.93 -6.06
CA TYR A 30 -0.59 -1.57 -5.74
C TYR A 30 -1.98 -1.31 -6.33
N ILE A 31 -2.99 -1.18 -5.46
CA ILE A 31 -4.36 -0.90 -5.89
C ILE A 31 -4.50 0.60 -6.09
N ILE A 32 -4.75 1.02 -7.32
CA ILE A 32 -4.97 2.42 -7.65
C ILE A 32 -6.46 2.72 -7.81
N PRO A 33 -6.90 3.97 -7.61
CA PRO A 33 -8.16 4.49 -8.12
C PRO A 33 -8.57 3.87 -9.47
N TRP A 34 -9.68 3.16 -9.66
CA TRP A 34 -10.84 2.88 -8.80
C TRP A 34 -10.97 1.36 -8.58
N GLY A 35 -10.07 0.79 -7.78
CA GLY A 35 -9.95 -0.66 -7.62
C GLY A 35 -9.16 -1.34 -8.75
N ARG A 36 -8.33 -0.60 -9.48
CA ARG A 36 -7.51 -1.20 -10.54
C ARG A 36 -6.28 -1.82 -9.92
N ILE A 37 -6.07 -3.11 -10.18
CA ILE A 37 -4.92 -3.86 -9.70
C ILE A 37 -3.72 -3.51 -10.58
N GLN A 38 -2.72 -2.86 -10.01
CA GLN A 38 -1.41 -2.72 -10.63
C GLN A 38 -0.45 -3.71 -9.98
N PRO A 39 0.21 -4.61 -10.74
CA PRO A 39 1.25 -5.47 -10.20
C PRO A 39 2.32 -4.74 -9.37
N ARG A 40 2.62 -3.48 -9.70
CA ARG A 40 3.67 -2.70 -9.02
C ARG A 40 3.36 -1.20 -9.02
N ASN A 41 3.84 -0.49 -8.02
CA ASN A 41 3.86 0.98 -8.03
C ASN A 41 4.90 1.46 -9.07
N PRO A 42 4.62 2.48 -9.90
CA PRO A 42 5.57 2.97 -10.90
C PRO A 42 6.81 3.67 -10.32
N ARG A 43 6.87 3.90 -9.01
CA ARG A 43 7.99 4.53 -8.31
C ARG A 43 9.10 3.51 -8.04
N GLU A 44 9.99 3.33 -9.02
CA GLU A 44 11.14 2.42 -8.92
C GLU A 44 12.06 2.73 -7.73
N ASP A 45 12.23 4.01 -7.40
CA ASP A 45 13.04 4.46 -6.27
C ASP A 45 12.58 3.89 -4.91
N ILE A 46 11.28 3.60 -4.75
CA ILE A 46 10.76 2.95 -3.54
C ILE A 46 11.29 1.53 -3.44
N TYR A 47 11.38 0.80 -4.55
CA TYR A 47 11.84 -0.57 -4.56
C TYR A 47 13.35 -0.67 -4.42
N GLU A 48 14.11 0.22 -5.04
CA GLU A 48 15.56 0.35 -4.80
C GLU A 48 15.84 0.62 -3.31
N ALA A 49 15.01 1.46 -2.66
CA ALA A 49 15.12 1.69 -1.22
C ALA A 49 14.79 0.43 -0.40
N ILE A 50 13.76 -0.33 -0.77
CA ILE A 50 13.41 -1.60 -0.11
C ILE A 50 14.56 -2.61 -0.25
N GLU A 51 15.11 -2.79 -1.46
CA GLU A 51 16.23 -3.70 -1.75
C GLU A 51 17.52 -3.31 -1.02
N SER A 52 17.76 -2.01 -0.84
CA SER A 52 18.87 -1.50 -0.02
C SER A 52 18.63 -1.56 1.50
N GLY A 53 17.51 -2.15 1.93
CA GLY A 53 17.22 -2.44 3.34
C GLY A 53 16.41 -1.38 4.07
N LYS A 54 15.97 -0.30 3.40
CA LYS A 54 15.22 0.78 4.04
C LYS A 54 13.85 0.35 4.56
N GLY A 55 13.25 -0.68 3.97
CA GLY A 55 11.99 -1.25 4.47
C GLY A 55 12.12 -1.79 5.91
N LYS A 56 13.21 -2.51 6.20
CA LYS A 56 13.48 -3.04 7.54
C LYS A 56 13.82 -1.93 8.53
N GLU A 57 14.64 -0.96 8.10
CA GLU A 57 15.00 0.20 8.93
C GLU A 57 13.74 0.99 9.35
N LEU A 58 12.81 1.22 8.42
CA LEU A 58 11.55 1.88 8.73
C LEU A 58 10.68 1.05 9.68
N TRP A 59 10.59 -0.26 9.47
CA TRP A 59 9.84 -1.15 10.34
C TRP A 59 10.37 -1.13 11.78
N ASP A 60 11.69 -1.32 11.94
CA ASP A 60 12.34 -1.34 13.25
C ASP A 60 12.19 0.02 13.98
N TRP A 61 12.20 1.13 13.22
CA TRP A 61 11.93 2.45 13.77
C TRP A 61 10.48 2.58 14.27
N CYS A 62 9.49 2.13 13.48
CA CYS A 62 8.08 2.12 13.89
C CYS A 62 7.88 1.32 15.18
N GLU A 63 8.46 0.12 15.26
CA GLU A 63 8.42 -0.73 16.45
C GLU A 63 9.00 0.00 17.67
N GLU A 64 10.13 0.72 17.53
CA GLU A 64 10.67 1.54 18.61
C GLU A 64 9.72 2.64 19.07
N GLN A 65 9.07 3.36 18.15
CA GLN A 65 8.16 4.46 18.51
C GLN A 65 6.93 3.97 19.26
N ILE A 66 6.41 2.78 18.94
CA ILE A 66 5.19 2.25 19.56
C ILE A 66 5.44 1.50 20.86
N LYS A 67 6.70 1.20 21.24
CA LYS A 67 7.02 0.48 22.49
C LYS A 67 6.43 1.11 23.75
N ALA A 68 6.28 2.43 23.78
CA ALA A 68 5.67 3.13 24.92
C ALA A 68 4.14 2.99 25.00
N HIS A 69 3.53 2.42 23.96
CA HIS A 69 2.08 2.31 23.77
C HIS A 69 1.60 0.86 23.57
N ALA A 70 2.52 -0.11 23.55
CA ALA A 70 2.26 -1.55 23.52
C ALA A 70 2.16 -2.10 24.94
#